data_AF-A0A936M309-F1
#
_entry.id   AF-A0A936M309-F1
#
_cell.length_a   1.000
_cell.length_b   1.000
_cell.length_c   1.000
_cell.angle_alpha   90.00
_cell.angle_beta   90.00
_cell.angle_gamma   90.00
#
_symmetry.space_group_name_H-M   'P 1'
#
loop_
_entity.id
_entity.type
_entity.pdbx_description
1 polymer ?
#
loop_
_entity_poly.entity_id
_entity_poly.type
_entity_poly.pdbx_seq_one_letter_code
_entity_poly.pdbx_strand_id
1 'polypeptide(L)'
;MLGERPAEPWFSFLRDIDGSLDEETPLHILGGFVVTVIYKAQRTTSDLDAINMAHRFPGLQELAGIGSKLHKKHKVYIDPVGVAQLPENYEERLTEVFDGNFDKLKLLALDPYDIALTKLERNSERDREDVRHLAKVVPFDLDVLTSRYKDELRIYVKNERRGDLTLKLWIEMIEEQRRIVAILDEAFAAIDKAKANTEKNIQNARELFDSYLNNIFSNPAPDWERRPIGEICALKSGTTIPKSLERQSGDIPYVKVGDMNLPNNEIEITTSSRFVNTNEISANQIIPEGSIIFPKRGGAIATNKKRAVTRPIIADLNTMAIIPGERLSPELFLSLVQAN
;
A
#
# COMPACT_ATOMS: atom_id res chain seq x y z
N MET A 1 23.86 2.89 -0.25
CA MET A 1 23.77 1.47 -0.68
C MET A 1 25.11 0.74 -0.63
N LEU A 2 26.24 1.32 -1.05
CA LEU A 2 27.54 0.62 -1.13
C LEU A 2 28.29 0.44 0.21
N GLY A 3 27.90 1.13 1.29
CA GLY A 3 28.50 0.99 2.65
C GLY A 3 27.53 0.42 3.70
N GLU A 4 26.38 -0.14 3.29
CA GLU A 4 25.45 -0.76 4.23
C GLU A 4 25.96 -2.15 4.63
N ARG A 5 26.11 -2.40 5.93
CA ARG A 5 26.48 -3.72 6.45
C ARG A 5 25.66 -4.85 5.81
N PRO A 6 26.29 -5.92 5.31
CA PRO A 6 25.55 -7.06 4.77
C PRO A 6 24.70 -7.72 5.87
N ALA A 7 23.57 -8.31 5.50
CA ALA A 7 22.73 -9.02 6.46
C ALA A 7 23.39 -10.31 6.96
N GLU A 8 22.93 -10.83 8.11
CA GLU A 8 23.33 -12.19 8.52
C GLU A 8 22.73 -13.24 7.56
N PRO A 9 23.45 -14.35 7.28
CA PRO A 9 24.71 -14.77 7.90
C PRO A 9 25.98 -14.19 7.23
N TRP A 10 25.83 -13.40 6.16
CA TRP A 10 26.97 -12.92 5.36
C TRP A 10 27.93 -12.04 6.14
N PHE A 11 27.42 -11.15 7.01
CA PHE A 11 28.31 -10.33 7.82
C PHE A 11 29.20 -11.15 8.74
N SER A 12 28.62 -12.07 9.53
CA SER A 12 29.43 -12.90 10.43
C SER A 12 30.38 -13.82 9.68
N PHE A 13 29.97 -14.33 8.52
CA PHE A 13 30.83 -15.14 7.65
C PHE A 13 32.03 -14.35 7.13
N LEU A 14 31.80 -13.18 6.53
CA LEU A 14 32.85 -12.32 5.98
C LEU A 14 33.80 -11.78 7.06
N ARG A 15 33.27 -11.47 8.25
CA ARG A 15 34.09 -11.05 9.40
C ARG A 15 35.00 -12.15 9.93
N ASP A 16 34.53 -13.41 9.94
CA ASP A 16 35.38 -14.53 10.34
C ASP A 16 36.51 -14.78 9.32
N ILE A 17 36.24 -14.52 8.03
CA ILE A 17 37.27 -14.55 6.98
C ILE A 17 38.27 -13.41 7.20
N ASP A 18 37.78 -12.18 7.34
CA ASP A 18 38.58 -10.97 7.60
C ASP A 18 39.56 -11.14 8.77
N GLY A 19 39.08 -11.68 9.89
CA GLY A 19 39.90 -11.97 11.07
C GLY A 19 40.96 -13.06 10.87
N SER A 20 40.86 -13.85 9.79
CA SER A 20 41.83 -14.88 9.41
C SER A 20 42.83 -14.41 8.36
N LEU A 21 42.69 -13.18 7.83
CA LEU A 21 43.62 -12.60 6.87
C LEU A 21 44.82 -11.98 7.59
N ASP A 22 46.01 -12.08 7.01
CA ASP A 22 47.22 -11.44 7.53
C ASP A 22 47.41 -10.01 6.98
N GLU A 23 46.97 -9.77 5.75
CA GLU A 23 47.13 -8.51 5.02
C GLU A 23 45.84 -8.10 4.28
N GLU A 24 45.82 -6.86 3.80
CA GLU A 24 44.72 -6.35 2.99
C GLU A 24 44.55 -7.17 1.71
N THR A 25 43.37 -7.76 1.52
CA THR A 25 43.10 -8.74 0.47
C THR A 25 41.89 -8.30 -0.37
N PRO A 26 42.10 -7.84 -1.63
CA PRO A 26 41.02 -7.52 -2.56
C PRO A 26 40.45 -8.79 -3.22
N LEU A 27 39.16 -9.06 -2.98
CA LEU A 27 38.42 -10.19 -3.52
C LEU A 27 37.41 -9.70 -4.57
N HIS A 28 37.61 -10.12 -5.82
CA HIS A 28 36.68 -9.79 -6.92
C HIS A 28 35.48 -10.73 -6.85
N ILE A 29 34.29 -10.18 -6.64
CA ILE A 29 33.05 -10.94 -6.43
C ILE A 29 32.05 -10.73 -7.56
N LEU A 30 31.33 -11.80 -7.91
CA LEU A 30 30.30 -11.78 -8.95
C LEU A 30 29.08 -12.63 -8.57
N GLY A 31 28.20 -12.84 -9.56
CA GLY A 31 27.21 -13.90 -9.49
C GLY A 31 26.05 -13.60 -8.56
N GLY A 32 25.52 -14.66 -7.93
CA GLY A 32 24.26 -14.58 -7.17
C GLY A 32 24.35 -13.68 -5.94
N PHE A 33 25.49 -13.69 -5.26
CA PHE A 33 25.77 -12.82 -4.11
C PHE A 33 25.62 -11.35 -4.46
N VAL A 34 26.22 -10.90 -5.56
CA VAL A 34 26.13 -9.47 -5.92
C VAL A 34 24.70 -9.06 -6.26
N VAL A 35 23.98 -9.87 -7.05
CA VAL A 35 22.60 -9.55 -7.43
C VAL A 35 21.65 -9.52 -6.22
N THR A 36 21.84 -10.43 -5.26
CA THR A 36 20.93 -10.57 -4.10
C THR A 36 21.27 -9.63 -2.95
N VAL A 37 22.55 -9.52 -2.58
CA VAL A 37 22.98 -8.78 -1.39
C VAL A 37 23.20 -7.30 -1.71
N ILE A 38 23.83 -6.99 -2.84
CA ILE A 38 24.15 -5.60 -3.22
C ILE A 38 22.97 -4.96 -3.95
N TYR A 39 22.43 -5.65 -4.97
CA TYR A 39 21.29 -5.14 -5.75
C TYR A 39 19.93 -5.53 -5.19
N LYS A 40 19.86 -6.24 -4.05
CA LYS A 40 18.62 -6.53 -3.30
C LYS A 40 17.57 -7.34 -4.09
N ALA A 41 17.99 -8.28 -4.94
CA ALA A 41 17.06 -9.20 -5.59
C ALA A 41 16.33 -10.09 -4.57
N GLN A 42 15.03 -10.35 -4.79
CA GLN A 42 14.17 -11.11 -3.87
C GLN A 42 14.36 -12.63 -3.97
N ARG A 43 15.61 -13.09 -3.76
CA ARG A 43 15.95 -14.50 -3.61
C ARG A 43 17.15 -14.65 -2.69
N THR A 44 17.35 -15.85 -2.18
CA THR A 44 18.54 -16.17 -1.38
C THR A 44 19.67 -16.71 -2.27
N THR A 45 20.87 -16.66 -1.73
CA THR A 45 22.07 -17.28 -2.29
C THR A 45 22.90 -17.82 -1.14
N SER A 46 23.59 -18.93 -1.36
CA SER A 46 24.39 -19.59 -0.32
C SER A 46 25.89 -19.55 -0.62
N ASP A 47 26.21 -19.12 -1.82
CA ASP A 47 27.51 -19.08 -2.46
C ASP A 47 27.90 -17.63 -2.76
N LEU A 48 29.16 -17.32 -2.52
CA LEU A 48 29.83 -16.10 -2.95
C LEU A 48 30.85 -16.50 -4.02
N ASP A 49 30.51 -16.20 -5.27
CA ASP A 49 31.38 -16.44 -6.41
C ASP A 49 32.54 -15.44 -6.40
N ALA A 50 33.78 -15.93 -6.38
CA ALA A 50 34.96 -15.06 -6.41
C ALA A 50 36.01 -15.50 -7.46
N ILE A 51 36.58 -14.51 -8.15
CA ILE A 51 37.51 -14.71 -9.28
C ILE A 51 38.95 -14.83 -8.76
N ASN A 52 39.77 -15.66 -9.42
CA ASN A 52 41.23 -15.71 -9.25
C ASN A 52 41.71 -15.98 -7.80
N MET A 53 40.91 -16.72 -7.03
CA MET A 53 41.21 -17.04 -5.62
C MET A 53 42.50 -17.85 -5.41
N ALA A 54 42.80 -18.78 -6.32
CA ALA A 54 43.91 -19.73 -6.14
C ALA A 54 45.31 -19.06 -6.12
N HIS A 55 45.47 -17.93 -6.84
CA HIS A 55 46.73 -17.19 -6.86
C HIS A 55 46.81 -16.12 -5.76
N ARG A 56 45.67 -15.53 -5.37
CA ARG A 56 45.63 -14.41 -4.42
C ARG A 56 45.51 -14.84 -2.97
N PHE A 57 44.89 -16.00 -2.70
CA PHE A 57 44.73 -16.50 -1.34
C PHE A 57 44.80 -18.04 -1.27
N PRO A 58 46.00 -18.61 -1.20
CA PRO A 58 46.19 -20.04 -0.99
C PRO A 58 45.50 -20.47 0.33
N GLY A 59 44.49 -21.33 0.26
CA GLY A 59 43.77 -21.84 1.44
C GLY A 59 42.41 -21.20 1.73
N LEU A 60 41.95 -20.20 0.95
CA LEU A 60 40.62 -19.59 1.17
C LEU A 60 39.51 -20.63 1.01
N GLN A 61 39.71 -21.57 0.08
CA GLN A 61 38.77 -22.66 -0.17
C GLN A 61 38.72 -23.65 1.02
N GLU A 62 39.83 -23.89 1.71
CA GLU A 62 39.85 -24.73 2.92
C GLU A 62 39.17 -24.03 4.10
N LEU A 63 39.37 -22.71 4.20
CA LEU A 63 38.80 -21.87 5.26
C LEU A 63 37.30 -21.64 5.11
N ALA A 64 36.87 -21.27 3.89
CA ALA A 64 35.56 -20.68 3.60
C ALA A 64 34.80 -21.37 2.45
N GLY A 65 35.40 -22.35 1.78
CA GLY A 65 34.75 -23.09 0.69
C GLY A 65 33.71 -24.10 1.16
N ILE A 66 33.09 -24.79 0.20
CA ILE A 66 32.07 -25.80 0.51
C ILE A 66 32.66 -26.91 1.40
N GLY A 67 32.00 -27.17 2.53
CA GLY A 67 32.39 -28.18 3.51
C GLY A 67 33.41 -27.71 4.57
N SER A 68 33.93 -26.50 4.43
CA SER A 68 34.84 -25.86 5.39
C SER A 68 34.22 -25.67 6.78
N LYS A 69 35.07 -25.31 7.76
CA LYS A 69 34.62 -24.96 9.12
C LYS A 69 33.65 -23.78 9.09
N LEU A 70 33.91 -22.75 8.28
CA LEU A 70 33.03 -21.59 8.17
C LEU A 70 31.72 -21.93 7.45
N HIS A 71 31.75 -22.77 6.41
CA HIS A 71 30.53 -23.24 5.77
C HIS A 71 29.61 -23.99 6.74
N LYS A 72 30.16 -24.88 7.57
CA LYS A 72 29.37 -25.61 8.58
C LYS A 72 28.75 -24.67 9.61
N LYS A 73 29.46 -23.60 10.00
CA LYS A 73 29.05 -22.59 10.98
C LYS A 73 27.96 -21.66 10.45
N HIS A 74 28.17 -21.07 9.27
CA HIS A 74 27.34 -19.98 8.74
C HIS A 74 26.35 -20.39 7.65
N LYS A 75 26.47 -21.62 7.13
CA LYS A 75 25.64 -22.16 6.03
C LYS A 75 25.77 -21.41 4.69
N VAL A 76 26.81 -20.59 4.57
CA VAL A 76 27.23 -19.92 3.33
C VAL A 76 28.71 -20.23 3.06
N TYR A 77 29.14 -20.15 1.81
CA TYR A 77 30.51 -20.49 1.39
C TYR A 77 31.01 -19.61 0.24
N ILE A 78 32.33 -19.59 0.05
CA ILE A 78 32.95 -18.99 -1.15
C ILE A 78 33.15 -20.08 -2.20
N ASP A 79 32.75 -19.79 -3.44
CA ASP A 79 32.97 -20.66 -4.59
C ASP A 79 33.99 -20.03 -5.55
N PRO A 80 35.18 -20.62 -5.74
CA PRO A 80 36.17 -20.10 -6.67
C PRO A 80 35.73 -20.31 -8.12
N VAL A 81 35.58 -19.20 -8.85
CA VAL A 81 35.30 -19.25 -10.29
C VAL A 81 36.63 -19.34 -11.04
N GLY A 82 36.93 -20.54 -11.56
CA GLY A 82 38.20 -20.84 -12.21
C GLY A 82 38.41 -20.14 -13.55
N VAL A 83 37.51 -20.34 -14.53
CA VAL A 83 37.56 -19.67 -15.85
C VAL A 83 36.21 -19.00 -16.07
N ALA A 84 36.05 -17.79 -15.55
CA ALA A 84 34.91 -16.96 -15.88
C ALA A 84 35.14 -16.34 -17.27
N GLN A 85 34.16 -16.47 -18.18
CA GLN A 85 34.12 -15.63 -19.38
C GLN A 85 33.67 -14.24 -18.96
N LEU A 86 34.64 -13.36 -18.76
CA LEU A 86 34.43 -11.98 -18.32
C LEU A 86 34.64 -11.05 -19.50
N PRO A 87 33.92 -9.92 -19.57
CA PRO A 87 34.27 -8.84 -20.48
C PRO A 87 35.72 -8.37 -20.23
N GLU A 88 36.44 -8.05 -21.30
CA GLU A 88 37.72 -7.33 -21.24
C GLU A 88 37.62 -6.07 -20.37
N ASN A 89 38.70 -5.78 -19.62
CA ASN A 89 38.82 -4.61 -18.75
C ASN A 89 37.76 -4.50 -17.62
N TYR A 90 37.09 -5.60 -17.25
CA TYR A 90 36.16 -5.61 -16.11
C TYR A 90 36.82 -5.10 -14.80
N GLU A 91 38.14 -5.28 -14.65
CA GLU A 91 38.91 -4.85 -13.48
C GLU A 91 38.90 -3.34 -13.26
N GLU A 92 38.75 -2.54 -14.33
CA GLU A 92 38.68 -1.09 -14.27
C GLU A 92 37.32 -0.58 -13.75
N ARG A 93 36.32 -1.47 -13.68
CA ARG A 93 34.92 -1.16 -13.35
C ARG A 93 34.47 -1.77 -12.03
N LEU A 94 35.40 -2.33 -11.27
CA LEU A 94 35.11 -2.90 -9.96
C LEU A 94 34.68 -1.81 -8.99
N THR A 95 33.64 -2.08 -8.23
CA THR A 95 33.16 -1.20 -7.17
C THR A 95 33.38 -1.85 -5.82
N GLU A 96 34.09 -1.16 -4.93
CA GLU A 96 34.22 -1.62 -3.55
C GLU A 96 32.88 -1.56 -2.82
N VAL A 97 32.53 -2.65 -2.15
CA VAL A 97 31.29 -2.78 -1.38
C VAL A 97 31.61 -3.07 0.08
N PHE A 98 30.72 -2.60 0.96
CA PHE A 98 30.85 -2.73 2.40
C PHE A 98 32.12 -2.06 2.94
N ASP A 99 32.53 -0.96 2.31
CA ASP A 99 33.69 -0.18 2.75
C ASP A 99 33.53 0.25 4.23
N GLY A 100 34.60 0.09 5.00
CA GLY A 100 34.64 0.34 6.44
C GLY A 100 34.07 -0.76 7.34
N ASN A 101 33.58 -1.87 6.79
CA ASN A 101 33.03 -2.98 7.60
C ASN A 101 34.04 -4.06 7.98
N PHE A 102 35.16 -4.13 7.26
CA PHE A 102 36.18 -5.17 7.38
C PHE A 102 37.55 -4.51 7.37
N ASP A 103 38.48 -5.01 8.19
CA ASP A 103 39.79 -4.35 8.38
C ASP A 103 40.75 -4.69 7.24
N LYS A 104 40.64 -5.89 6.67
CA LYS A 104 41.57 -6.47 5.69
C LYS A 104 40.88 -6.95 4.43
N LEU A 105 39.65 -7.43 4.52
CA LEU A 105 38.91 -7.98 3.39
C LEU A 105 38.24 -6.86 2.59
N LYS A 106 38.69 -6.63 1.35
CA LYS A 106 38.06 -5.69 0.43
C LYS A 106 37.25 -6.45 -0.61
N LEU A 107 35.94 -6.25 -0.61
CA LEU A 107 35.04 -6.89 -1.56
C LEU A 107 34.83 -5.97 -2.77
N LEU A 108 35.32 -6.40 -3.92
CA LEU A 108 35.26 -5.66 -5.18
C LEU A 108 34.22 -6.30 -6.09
N ALA A 109 33.02 -5.71 -6.14
CA ALA A 109 31.91 -6.22 -6.93
C ALA A 109 32.05 -5.85 -8.40
N LEU A 110 31.75 -6.80 -9.28
CA LEU A 110 31.63 -6.54 -10.71
C LEU A 110 30.52 -5.53 -10.97
N ASP A 111 30.74 -4.73 -12.00
CA ASP A 111 29.74 -3.83 -12.56
C ASP A 111 28.49 -4.62 -13.03
N PRO A 112 27.28 -4.05 -12.90
CA PRO A 112 26.03 -4.76 -13.17
C PRO A 112 25.90 -5.26 -14.61
N TYR A 113 26.49 -4.58 -15.60
CA TYR A 113 26.52 -5.05 -16.98
C TYR A 113 27.41 -6.28 -17.11
N ASP A 114 28.59 -6.26 -16.48
CA ASP A 114 29.52 -7.38 -16.53
C ASP A 114 28.92 -8.62 -15.83
N ILE A 115 28.20 -8.43 -14.72
CA ILE A 115 27.43 -9.49 -14.07
C ILE A 115 26.36 -10.06 -14.98
N ALA A 116 25.58 -9.22 -15.67
CA ALA A 116 24.58 -9.69 -16.62
C ALA A 116 25.23 -10.54 -17.72
N LEU A 117 26.36 -10.08 -18.26
CA LEU A 117 27.09 -10.76 -19.32
C LEU A 117 27.70 -12.11 -18.89
N THR A 118 28.15 -12.25 -17.64
CA THR A 118 28.62 -13.55 -17.10
C THR A 118 27.54 -14.65 -17.12
N LYS A 119 26.26 -14.25 -17.20
CA LYS A 119 25.10 -15.15 -17.19
C LYS A 119 24.57 -15.50 -18.58
N LEU A 120 25.14 -14.89 -19.63
CA LEU A 120 24.61 -14.94 -21.00
C LEU A 120 24.62 -16.37 -21.58
N GLU A 121 25.72 -17.12 -21.45
CA GLU A 121 25.81 -18.47 -22.03
C GLU A 121 24.82 -19.46 -21.38
N ARG A 122 24.68 -19.36 -20.05
CA ARG A 122 23.79 -20.24 -19.28
C ARG A 122 22.33 -19.93 -19.59
N ASN A 123 21.96 -18.65 -19.55
CA ASN A 123 20.60 -18.16 -19.81
C ASN A 123 19.51 -18.97 -19.08
N SER A 124 19.77 -19.36 -17.82
CA SER A 124 18.76 -20.05 -17.02
C SER A 124 17.58 -19.11 -16.71
N GLU A 125 16.47 -19.67 -16.23
CA GLU A 125 15.36 -18.84 -15.74
C GLU A 125 15.82 -17.85 -14.65
N ARG A 126 16.69 -18.30 -13.74
CA ARG A 126 17.28 -17.46 -12.70
C ARG A 126 18.14 -16.34 -13.28
N ASP A 127 18.88 -16.60 -14.35
CA ASP A 127 19.71 -15.57 -14.99
C ASP A 127 18.88 -14.47 -15.63
N ARG A 128 17.81 -14.86 -16.32
CA ARG A 128 16.88 -13.90 -16.94
C ARG A 128 16.22 -13.02 -15.89
N GLU A 129 15.86 -13.59 -14.74
CA GLU A 129 15.31 -12.83 -13.63
C GLU A 129 16.35 -11.89 -12.99
N ASP A 130 17.59 -12.36 -12.79
CA ASP A 130 18.69 -11.53 -12.28
C ASP A 130 18.95 -10.32 -13.22
N VAL A 131 19.00 -10.54 -14.53
CA VAL A 131 19.20 -9.48 -15.54
C VAL A 131 18.02 -8.50 -15.56
N ARG A 132 16.79 -9.01 -15.50
CA ARG A 132 15.59 -8.18 -15.40
C ARG A 132 15.61 -7.30 -14.15
N HIS A 133 16.02 -7.87 -13.02
CA HIS A 133 16.15 -7.16 -11.76
C HIS A 133 17.22 -6.07 -11.82
N LEU A 134 18.41 -6.38 -12.35
CA LEU A 134 19.47 -5.41 -12.57
C LEU A 134 19.01 -4.25 -13.46
N ALA A 135 18.30 -4.56 -14.56
CA ALA A 135 17.75 -3.55 -15.46
C ALA A 135 16.68 -2.65 -14.84
N LYS A 136 16.08 -3.08 -13.72
CA LYS A 136 15.08 -2.33 -12.96
C LYS A 136 15.71 -1.44 -11.89
N VAL A 137 16.77 -1.90 -11.23
CA VAL A 137 17.37 -1.22 -10.07
C VAL A 137 18.55 -0.31 -10.42
N VAL A 138 19.13 -0.48 -11.60
CA VAL A 138 20.25 0.31 -12.12
C VAL A 138 19.77 1.11 -13.33
N PRO A 139 20.31 2.32 -13.59
CA PRO A 139 20.15 3.02 -14.89
C PRO A 139 20.84 2.23 -16.00
N PHE A 140 20.19 1.15 -16.44
CA PHE A 140 20.78 0.10 -17.25
C PHE A 140 20.66 0.42 -18.75
N ASP A 141 21.72 0.95 -19.34
CA ASP A 141 21.81 1.31 -20.73
C ASP A 141 22.03 0.07 -21.63
N LEU A 142 21.11 -0.14 -22.57
CA LEU A 142 21.13 -1.29 -23.47
C LEU A 142 22.22 -1.16 -24.53
N ASP A 143 22.62 0.07 -24.89
CA ASP A 143 23.72 0.30 -25.83
C ASP A 143 25.05 -0.08 -25.18
N VAL A 144 25.24 0.26 -23.89
CA VAL A 144 26.41 -0.14 -23.11
C VAL A 144 26.47 -1.67 -22.94
N LEU A 145 25.34 -2.32 -22.62
CA LEU A 145 25.30 -3.79 -22.56
C LEU A 145 25.70 -4.41 -23.91
N THR A 146 25.21 -3.83 -25.01
CA THR A 146 25.46 -4.33 -26.37
C THR A 146 26.90 -4.13 -26.80
N SER A 147 27.50 -2.97 -26.54
CA SER A 147 28.89 -2.70 -26.88
C SER A 147 29.82 -3.62 -26.10
N ARG A 148 29.65 -3.74 -24.78
CA ARG A 148 30.46 -4.63 -23.95
C ARG A 148 30.34 -6.09 -24.39
N TYR A 149 29.14 -6.55 -24.73
CA TYR A 149 29.01 -7.89 -25.30
C TYR A 149 29.82 -8.03 -26.59
N LYS A 150 29.61 -7.15 -27.58
CA LYS A 150 30.22 -7.27 -28.91
C LYS A 150 31.73 -7.11 -28.90
N ASP A 151 32.21 -6.12 -28.16
CA ASP A 151 33.59 -5.66 -28.21
C ASP A 151 34.46 -6.40 -27.19
N GLU A 152 33.91 -6.79 -26.04
CA GLU A 152 34.70 -7.29 -24.90
C GLU A 152 34.44 -8.78 -24.57
N LEU A 153 33.27 -9.35 -24.89
CA LEU A 153 32.92 -10.73 -24.49
C LEU A 153 32.72 -11.69 -25.67
N ARG A 154 32.17 -11.22 -26.79
CA ARG A 154 31.61 -12.07 -27.86
C ARG A 154 32.59 -13.10 -28.40
N ILE A 155 33.87 -12.73 -28.53
CA ILE A 155 34.93 -13.62 -29.03
C ILE A 155 35.27 -14.77 -28.07
N TYR A 156 34.96 -14.63 -26.78
CA TYR A 156 35.21 -15.65 -25.75
C TYR A 156 34.02 -16.60 -25.56
N VAL A 157 32.85 -16.28 -26.13
CA VAL A 157 31.63 -17.09 -26.04
C VAL A 157 31.76 -18.33 -26.92
N LYS A 158 31.38 -19.50 -26.41
CA LYS A 158 31.51 -20.79 -27.12
C LYS A 158 30.64 -20.87 -28.37
N ASN A 159 29.50 -20.20 -28.36
CA ASN A 159 28.55 -20.17 -29.47
C ASN A 159 28.02 -18.75 -29.67
N GLU A 160 28.71 -17.99 -30.53
CA GLU A 160 28.36 -16.59 -30.84
C GLU A 160 26.92 -16.44 -31.29
N ARG A 161 26.42 -17.33 -32.18
CA ARG A 161 25.04 -17.24 -32.70
C ARG A 161 24.01 -17.36 -31.57
N ARG A 162 24.26 -18.22 -30.59
CA ARG A 162 23.40 -18.36 -29.40
C ARG A 162 23.55 -17.16 -28.47
N GLY A 163 24.76 -16.65 -28.27
CA GLY A 163 25.00 -15.42 -27.49
C GLY A 163 24.26 -14.22 -28.08
N ASP A 164 24.38 -14.01 -29.39
CA ASP A 164 23.76 -12.92 -30.14
C ASP A 164 22.23 -12.99 -30.02
N LEU A 165 21.65 -14.18 -30.14
CA LEU A 165 20.21 -14.39 -29.96
C LEU A 165 19.78 -14.14 -28.51
N THR A 166 20.56 -14.59 -27.54
CA THR A 166 20.24 -14.41 -26.11
C THR A 166 20.24 -12.93 -25.73
N LEU A 167 21.27 -12.18 -26.15
CA LEU A 167 21.34 -10.75 -25.92
C LEU A 167 20.14 -10.04 -26.54
N LYS A 168 19.80 -10.37 -27.80
CA LYS A 168 18.64 -9.78 -28.48
C LYS A 168 17.35 -10.02 -27.68
N LEU A 169 17.11 -11.24 -27.22
CA LEU A 169 15.92 -11.57 -26.43
C LEU A 169 15.91 -10.86 -25.06
N TRP A 170 17.07 -10.64 -24.44
CA TRP A 170 17.17 -9.87 -23.20
C TRP A 170 16.86 -8.39 -23.41
N ILE A 171 17.35 -7.80 -24.50
CA ILE A 171 17.03 -6.41 -24.88
C ILE A 171 15.52 -6.26 -25.07
N GLU A 172 14.90 -7.13 -25.89
CA GLU A 172 13.45 -7.12 -26.11
C GLU A 172 12.67 -7.29 -24.80
N MET A 173 13.13 -8.19 -23.91
CA MET A 173 12.52 -8.39 -22.58
C MET A 173 12.59 -7.12 -21.71
N ILE A 174 13.73 -6.42 -21.70
CA ILE A 174 13.92 -5.22 -20.87
C ILE A 174 13.09 -4.05 -21.43
N GLU A 175 13.07 -3.87 -22.75
CA GLU A 175 12.27 -2.84 -23.42
C GLU A 175 10.78 -3.03 -23.16
N GLU A 176 10.28 -4.26 -23.28
CA GLU A 176 8.87 -4.56 -23.01
C GLU A 176 8.53 -4.31 -21.53
N GLN A 177 9.42 -4.69 -20.61
CA GLN A 177 9.23 -4.39 -19.18
C GLN A 177 9.15 -2.88 -18.91
N ARG A 178 9.99 -2.07 -19.56
CA ARG A 178 9.94 -0.60 -19.46
C ARG A 178 8.65 -0.04 -20.02
N ARG A 179 8.18 -0.55 -21.16
CA ARG A 179 6.92 -0.15 -21.77
C ARG A 179 5.73 -0.44 -20.86
N ILE A 180 5.68 -1.64 -20.27
CA ILE A 180 4.62 -2.02 -19.32
C ILE A 180 4.61 -1.08 -18.10
N VAL A 181 5.78 -0.79 -17.52
CA VAL A 181 5.89 0.11 -16.36
C VAL A 181 5.39 1.51 -16.72
N ALA A 182 5.77 2.06 -17.88
CA ALA A 182 5.31 3.38 -18.31
C ALA A 182 3.77 3.45 -18.45
N ILE A 183 3.14 2.42 -19.02
CA ILE A 183 1.67 2.34 -19.14
C ILE A 183 1.01 2.29 -17.75
N LEU A 184 1.58 1.51 -16.82
CA LEU A 184 1.07 1.41 -15.45
C LEU A 184 1.19 2.75 -14.71
N ASP A 185 2.32 3.44 -14.82
CA ASP A 185 2.52 4.74 -14.17
C ASP A 185 1.54 5.79 -14.69
N GLU A 186 1.29 5.83 -16.01
CA GLU A 186 0.27 6.70 -16.61
C GLU A 186 -1.13 6.37 -16.09
N ALA A 187 -1.49 5.09 -16.02
CA ALA A 187 -2.78 4.65 -15.51
C ALA A 187 -2.98 5.02 -14.04
N PHE A 188 -1.97 4.83 -13.18
CA PHE A 188 -2.04 5.22 -11.76
C PHE A 188 -2.17 6.73 -11.60
N ALA A 189 -1.41 7.53 -12.36
CA ALA A 189 -1.52 8.98 -12.33
C ALA A 189 -2.92 9.47 -12.75
N ALA A 190 -3.52 8.84 -13.77
CA ALA A 190 -4.89 9.14 -14.20
C ALA A 190 -5.93 8.80 -13.11
N ILE A 191 -5.78 7.66 -12.43
CA ILE A 191 -6.65 7.25 -11.32
C ILE A 191 -6.56 8.25 -10.15
N ASP A 192 -5.36 8.65 -9.77
CA ASP A 192 -5.17 9.58 -8.65
C ASP A 192 -5.77 10.96 -8.97
N LYS A 193 -5.60 11.44 -10.21
CA LYS A 193 -6.25 12.66 -10.69
C LYS A 193 -7.77 12.55 -10.67
N ALA A 194 -8.33 11.41 -11.10
CA ALA A 194 -9.77 11.18 -11.09
C ALA A 194 -10.32 11.22 -9.66
N LYS A 195 -9.67 10.53 -8.71
CA LYS A 195 -10.06 10.54 -7.29
C LYS A 195 -10.04 11.96 -6.71
N ALA A 196 -8.97 12.71 -6.94
CA ALA A 196 -8.84 14.09 -6.46
C ALA A 196 -9.95 15.00 -7.01
N ASN A 197 -10.29 14.86 -8.30
CA ASN A 197 -11.39 15.60 -8.92
C ASN A 197 -12.75 15.20 -8.35
N THR A 198 -13.00 13.91 -8.10
CA THR A 198 -14.25 13.44 -7.50
C THR A 198 -14.43 13.98 -6.08
N GLU A 199 -13.38 13.94 -5.25
CA GLU A 199 -13.43 14.48 -3.88
C GLU A 199 -13.73 15.97 -3.90
N LYS A 200 -13.02 16.73 -4.76
CA LYS A 200 -13.27 18.16 -4.94
C LYS A 200 -14.69 18.46 -5.41
N ASN A 201 -15.23 17.66 -6.34
CA ASN A 201 -16.60 17.83 -6.82
C ASN A 201 -17.64 17.56 -5.73
N ILE A 202 -17.43 16.55 -4.87
CA ILE A 202 -18.29 16.28 -3.72
C ILE A 202 -18.28 17.47 -2.75
N GLN A 203 -17.09 17.99 -2.45
CA GLN A 203 -16.94 19.15 -1.57
C GLN A 203 -17.63 20.39 -2.16
N ASN A 204 -17.37 20.70 -3.43
CA ASN A 204 -18.01 21.82 -4.13
C ASN A 204 -19.54 21.70 -4.16
N ALA A 205 -20.08 20.48 -4.35
CA ALA A 205 -21.52 20.25 -4.35
C ALA A 205 -22.15 20.50 -2.97
N ARG A 206 -21.46 20.08 -1.90
CA ARG A 206 -21.88 20.37 -0.51
C ARG A 206 -21.84 21.86 -0.22
N GLU A 207 -20.73 22.54 -0.53
CA GLU A 207 -20.58 23.99 -0.33
C GLU A 207 -21.63 24.79 -1.09
N LEU A 208 -21.93 24.40 -2.34
CA LEU A 208 -22.97 25.04 -3.14
C LEU A 208 -24.35 24.88 -2.50
N PHE A 209 -24.67 23.67 -2.02
CA PHE A 209 -25.94 23.38 -1.35
C PHE A 209 -26.09 24.19 -0.06
N ASP A 210 -25.06 24.18 0.79
CA ASP A 210 -25.04 24.93 2.05
C ASP A 210 -25.15 26.44 1.81
N SER A 211 -24.42 26.97 0.81
CA SER A 211 -24.49 28.39 0.42
C SER A 211 -25.88 28.79 -0.06
N TYR A 212 -26.52 27.94 -0.88
CA TYR A 212 -27.86 28.18 -1.39
C TYR A 212 -28.91 28.16 -0.26
N LEU A 213 -28.86 27.16 0.64
CA LEU A 213 -29.74 27.10 1.81
C LEU A 213 -29.55 28.33 2.71
N ASN A 214 -28.30 28.68 3.03
CA ASN A 214 -27.99 29.85 3.85
C ASN A 214 -28.52 31.15 3.22
N ASN A 215 -28.45 31.29 1.89
CA ASN A 215 -29.00 32.46 1.20
C ASN A 215 -30.53 32.53 1.36
N ILE A 216 -31.24 31.42 1.13
CA ILE A 216 -32.70 31.35 1.29
C ILE A 216 -33.12 31.78 2.70
N PHE A 217 -32.44 31.28 3.74
CA PHE A 217 -32.81 31.60 5.13
C PHE A 217 -32.35 32.98 5.59
N SER A 218 -31.27 33.53 5.01
CA SER A 218 -30.78 34.88 5.33
C SER A 218 -31.60 35.98 4.62
N ASN A 219 -32.17 35.66 3.46
CA ASN A 219 -32.98 36.58 2.65
C ASN A 219 -34.39 36.00 2.43
N PRO A 220 -35.21 35.89 3.47
CA PRO A 220 -36.57 35.37 3.34
C PRO A 220 -37.40 36.26 2.40
N ALA A 221 -38.28 35.65 1.62
CA ALA A 221 -39.16 36.40 0.73
C ALA A 221 -40.12 37.30 1.56
N PRO A 222 -40.60 38.43 0.99
CA PRO A 222 -41.39 39.42 1.75
C PRO A 222 -42.68 38.88 2.37
N ASP A 223 -43.20 37.76 1.83
CA ASP A 223 -44.41 37.06 2.26
C ASP A 223 -44.16 35.95 3.29
N TRP A 224 -42.91 35.72 3.70
CA TRP A 224 -42.60 34.71 4.72
C TRP A 224 -43.04 35.16 6.12
N GLU A 225 -43.92 34.38 6.73
CA GLU A 225 -44.33 34.57 8.12
C GLU A 225 -43.34 33.93 9.10
N ARG A 226 -42.97 34.66 10.16
CA ARG A 226 -42.24 34.07 11.30
C ARG A 226 -43.23 33.49 12.30
N ARG A 227 -43.14 32.17 12.54
CA ARG A 227 -43.98 31.45 13.51
C ARG A 227 -43.12 30.66 14.48
N PRO A 228 -43.46 30.60 15.78
CA PRO A 228 -42.87 29.63 16.70
C PRO A 228 -43.11 28.20 16.20
N ILE A 229 -42.09 27.34 16.27
CA ILE A 229 -42.20 25.95 15.80
C ILE A 229 -43.37 25.18 16.45
N GLY A 230 -43.70 25.50 17.71
CA GLY A 230 -44.83 24.89 18.42
C GLY A 230 -46.22 25.28 17.92
N GLU A 231 -46.34 26.32 17.08
CA GLU A 231 -47.62 26.68 16.42
C GLU A 231 -47.86 25.88 15.14
N ILE A 232 -46.80 25.39 14.49
CA ILE A 232 -46.84 24.73 13.18
C ILE A 232 -46.44 23.26 13.21
N CYS A 233 -45.85 22.81 14.32
CA CYS A 233 -45.45 21.43 14.55
C CYS A 233 -45.89 20.94 15.94
N ALA A 234 -46.19 19.66 16.05
CA ALA A 234 -46.40 19.01 17.33
C ALA A 234 -45.08 18.45 17.89
N LEU A 235 -44.78 18.76 19.15
CA LEU A 235 -43.65 18.16 19.86
C LEU A 235 -44.11 16.92 20.62
N LYS A 236 -43.41 15.80 20.41
CA LYS A 236 -43.71 14.54 21.07
C LYS A 236 -42.47 13.97 21.73
N SER A 237 -42.53 13.83 23.05
CA SER A 237 -41.53 13.07 23.78
C SER A 237 -41.60 11.60 23.37
N GLY A 238 -40.44 10.95 23.22
CA GLY A 238 -40.39 9.49 23.24
C GLY A 238 -40.91 8.92 24.57
N THR A 239 -41.08 7.61 24.62
CA THR A 239 -41.70 6.88 25.74
C THR A 239 -40.84 5.70 26.17
N THR A 240 -41.00 5.24 27.41
CA THR A 240 -40.38 3.99 27.86
C THR A 240 -41.32 2.85 27.58
N ILE A 241 -40.79 1.82 26.91
CA ILE A 241 -41.48 0.56 26.69
C ILE A 241 -40.94 -0.47 27.71
N PRO A 242 -41.79 -1.33 28.32
CA PRO A 242 -41.34 -2.42 29.15
C PRO A 242 -40.33 -3.32 28.42
N LYS A 243 -39.24 -3.68 29.11
CA LYS A 243 -38.16 -4.49 28.54
C LYS A 243 -38.63 -5.85 28.00
N SER A 244 -39.73 -6.38 28.53
CA SER A 244 -40.37 -7.63 28.06
C SER A 244 -40.95 -7.53 26.65
N LEU A 245 -41.25 -6.33 26.16
CA LEU A 245 -41.77 -6.08 24.82
C LEU A 245 -40.67 -5.76 23.80
N GLU A 246 -39.44 -5.46 24.25
CA GLU A 246 -38.32 -5.18 23.36
C GLU A 246 -37.81 -6.48 22.70
N ARG A 247 -37.84 -6.52 21.37
CA ARG A 247 -37.38 -7.66 20.56
C ARG A 247 -36.23 -7.27 19.65
N GLN A 248 -35.52 -8.27 19.12
CA GLN A 248 -34.52 -8.07 18.06
C GLN A 248 -35.17 -7.90 16.67
N SER A 249 -36.44 -8.24 16.52
CA SER A 249 -37.24 -8.09 15.30
C SER A 249 -38.71 -7.87 15.66
N GLY A 250 -39.44 -7.13 14.82
CA GLY A 250 -40.86 -6.82 15.02
C GLY A 250 -41.37 -5.80 14.00
N ASP A 251 -42.59 -5.34 14.17
CA ASP A 251 -43.26 -4.47 13.21
C ASP A 251 -42.74 -3.02 13.23
N ILE A 252 -42.51 -2.49 14.44
CA ILE A 252 -42.20 -1.07 14.67
C ILE A 252 -40.83 -0.93 15.33
N PRO A 253 -39.89 -0.14 14.76
CA PRO A 253 -38.60 0.15 15.39
C PRO A 253 -38.78 0.90 16.71
N TYR A 254 -38.08 0.46 17.75
CA TYR A 254 -37.97 1.17 19.03
C TYR A 254 -36.61 1.84 19.15
N VAL A 255 -36.52 3.07 18.66
CA VAL A 255 -35.30 3.85 18.47
C VAL A 255 -34.81 4.45 19.78
N LYS A 256 -33.58 4.11 20.16
CA LYS A 256 -32.84 4.74 21.25
C LYS A 256 -31.78 5.68 20.67
N VAL A 257 -31.30 6.64 21.46
CA VAL A 257 -30.24 7.58 21.03
C VAL A 257 -29.01 6.87 20.44
N GLY A 258 -28.64 5.70 20.99
CA GLY A 258 -27.53 4.90 20.46
C GLY A 258 -27.76 4.38 19.03
N ASP A 259 -29.01 4.11 18.66
CA ASP A 259 -29.38 3.60 17.33
C ASP A 259 -29.19 4.64 16.22
N MET A 260 -29.08 5.93 16.55
CA MET A 260 -28.77 7.00 15.59
C MET A 260 -27.32 6.93 15.05
N ASN A 261 -26.51 6.01 15.58
CA ASN A 261 -25.15 5.71 15.10
C ASN A 261 -25.07 4.41 14.29
N LEU A 262 -26.20 3.71 14.09
CA LEU A 262 -26.19 2.52 13.26
C LEU A 262 -25.88 2.89 11.80
N PRO A 263 -25.24 2.00 11.02
CA PRO A 263 -25.05 2.22 9.59
C PRO A 263 -26.38 2.47 8.89
N ASN A 264 -26.42 3.45 7.98
CA ASN A 264 -27.61 3.92 7.27
C ASN A 264 -28.63 4.68 8.16
N ASN A 265 -28.28 5.01 9.40
CA ASN A 265 -29.06 5.88 10.28
C ASN A 265 -28.46 7.29 10.40
N GLU A 266 -27.61 7.74 9.47
CA GLU A 266 -26.90 9.03 9.55
C GLU A 266 -27.81 10.22 9.26
N ILE A 267 -28.81 10.03 8.40
CA ILE A 267 -29.76 11.07 7.97
C ILE A 267 -31.20 10.64 8.28
N GLU A 268 -31.54 9.38 8.02
CA GLU A 268 -32.89 8.83 8.15
C GLU A 268 -32.86 7.61 9.06
N ILE A 269 -33.89 7.37 9.87
CA ILE A 269 -33.99 6.13 10.64
C ILE A 269 -34.49 5.01 9.71
N THR A 270 -33.56 4.16 9.28
CA THR A 270 -33.85 2.97 8.47
C THR A 270 -34.05 1.72 9.33
N THR A 271 -33.39 1.65 10.50
CA THR A 271 -33.44 0.49 11.41
C THR A 271 -33.24 0.88 12.88
N SER A 272 -33.39 -0.10 13.79
CA SER A 272 -33.05 0.02 15.21
C SER A 272 -32.50 -1.31 15.72
N SER A 273 -31.76 -1.30 16.82
CA SER A 273 -31.38 -2.53 17.52
C SER A 273 -32.57 -3.22 18.21
N ARG A 274 -33.71 -2.52 18.37
CA ARG A 274 -34.90 -3.02 19.07
C ARG A 274 -36.17 -2.73 18.28
N PHE A 275 -37.12 -3.65 18.38
CA PHE A 275 -38.43 -3.56 17.74
C PHE A 275 -39.52 -4.00 18.71
N VAL A 276 -40.76 -3.62 18.39
CA VAL A 276 -41.98 -4.00 19.11
C VAL A 276 -43.06 -4.39 18.10
N ASN A 277 -44.04 -5.19 18.52
CA ASN A 277 -45.17 -5.54 17.66
C ASN A 277 -46.31 -4.53 17.83
N THR A 278 -47.05 -4.28 16.76
CA THR A 278 -48.05 -3.20 16.70
C THR A 278 -49.23 -3.44 17.66
N ASN A 279 -49.55 -4.70 17.93
CA ASN A 279 -50.64 -5.12 18.83
C ASN A 279 -50.33 -4.96 20.33
N GLU A 280 -49.10 -4.62 20.69
CA GLU A 280 -48.64 -4.51 22.09
C GLU A 280 -48.36 -3.06 22.52
N ILE A 281 -48.60 -2.10 21.63
CA ILE A 281 -48.31 -0.69 21.82
C ILE A 281 -49.55 0.15 21.61
N SER A 282 -49.64 1.28 22.30
CA SER A 282 -50.68 2.27 22.07
C SER A 282 -50.33 3.12 20.85
N ALA A 283 -51.33 3.46 20.03
CA ALA A 283 -51.17 4.37 18.90
C ALA A 283 -50.57 5.73 19.31
N ASN A 284 -50.84 6.19 20.54
CA ASN A 284 -50.26 7.43 21.06
C ASN A 284 -48.74 7.31 21.35
N GLN A 285 -48.12 6.14 21.28
CA GLN A 285 -46.66 6.00 21.42
C GLN A 285 -45.93 6.15 20.09
N ILE A 286 -46.65 5.99 18.98
CA ILE A 286 -46.09 6.00 17.63
C ILE A 286 -45.76 7.44 17.21
N ILE A 287 -44.55 7.63 16.71
CA ILE A 287 -44.10 8.82 16.00
C ILE A 287 -44.31 8.54 14.51
N PRO A 288 -45.10 9.36 13.80
CA PRO A 288 -45.44 9.12 12.41
C PRO A 288 -44.26 9.37 11.48
N GLU A 289 -44.33 8.82 10.28
CA GLU A 289 -43.46 9.16 9.15
C GLU A 289 -43.52 10.67 8.84
N GLY A 290 -42.41 11.22 8.35
CA GLY A 290 -42.23 12.65 8.12
C GLY A 290 -41.80 13.44 9.36
N SER A 291 -41.76 12.81 10.53
CA SER A 291 -41.25 13.42 11.76
C SER A 291 -39.73 13.53 11.75
N ILE A 292 -39.19 14.38 12.63
CA ILE A 292 -37.76 14.50 12.86
C ILE A 292 -37.48 14.20 14.33
N ILE A 293 -36.53 13.31 14.59
CA ILE A 293 -36.12 12.96 15.96
C ILE A 293 -34.72 13.46 16.30
N PHE A 294 -34.51 13.81 17.57
CA PHE A 294 -33.21 14.25 18.08
C PHE A 294 -33.07 13.96 19.59
N PRO A 295 -31.82 13.82 20.09
CA PRO A 295 -31.58 13.66 21.52
C PRO A 295 -31.96 14.92 22.30
N LYS A 296 -32.71 14.78 23.40
CA LYS A 296 -33.11 15.88 24.29
C LYS A 296 -32.52 15.81 25.70
N ARG A 297 -31.72 14.79 26.02
CA ARG A 297 -31.13 14.56 27.34
C ARG A 297 -29.69 14.04 27.23
N GLY A 298 -28.85 14.44 28.19
CA GLY A 298 -27.47 13.96 28.35
C GLY A 298 -26.47 14.55 27.35
N GLY A 299 -25.25 14.02 27.36
CA GLY A 299 -24.16 14.49 26.48
C GLY A 299 -24.43 14.35 24.99
N ALA A 300 -25.43 13.56 24.60
CA ALA A 300 -25.84 13.42 23.20
C ALA A 300 -26.46 14.69 22.60
N ILE A 301 -26.94 15.64 23.43
CA ILE A 301 -27.44 16.95 22.95
C ILE A 301 -26.34 17.69 22.17
N ALA A 302 -25.09 17.62 22.64
CA ALA A 302 -23.94 18.28 22.01
C ALA A 302 -23.59 17.70 20.62
N THR A 303 -24.18 16.56 20.23
CA THR A 303 -23.94 15.95 18.92
C THR A 303 -24.79 16.53 17.79
N ASN A 304 -25.75 17.40 18.10
CA ASN A 304 -26.72 18.00 17.16
C ASN A 304 -27.35 17.00 16.17
N LYS A 305 -27.50 15.72 16.58
CA LYS A 305 -28.06 14.69 15.72
C LYS A 305 -29.55 14.92 15.51
N LYS A 306 -29.94 15.04 14.24
CA LYS A 306 -31.33 15.06 13.80
C LYS A 306 -31.50 13.97 12.75
N ARG A 307 -32.58 13.21 12.83
CA ARG A 307 -32.89 12.12 11.88
C ARG A 307 -34.31 12.21 11.39
N ALA A 308 -34.49 12.05 10.08
CA ALA A 308 -35.82 11.93 9.49
C ALA A 308 -36.41 10.56 9.80
N VAL A 309 -37.71 10.53 10.05
CA VAL A 309 -38.49 9.31 10.29
C VAL A 309 -39.17 8.94 8.97
N THR A 310 -38.71 7.88 8.33
CA THR A 310 -39.23 7.42 7.01
C THR A 310 -40.22 6.26 7.12
N ARG A 311 -40.55 5.85 8.34
CA ARG A 311 -41.61 4.90 8.67
C ARG A 311 -42.07 5.13 10.11
N PRO A 312 -43.27 4.70 10.51
CA PRO A 312 -43.69 4.79 11.91
C PRO A 312 -42.69 4.15 12.87
N ILE A 313 -42.30 4.87 13.93
CA ILE A 313 -41.37 4.40 14.97
C ILE A 313 -41.92 4.66 16.37
N ILE A 314 -41.29 4.07 17.38
CA ILE A 314 -41.33 4.57 18.76
C ILE A 314 -39.92 5.01 19.13
N ALA A 315 -39.78 6.10 19.89
CA ALA A 315 -38.49 6.54 20.40
C ALA A 315 -38.44 6.49 21.93
N ASP A 316 -37.25 6.37 22.51
CA ASP A 316 -37.05 6.34 23.96
C ASP A 316 -37.23 7.71 24.63
N LEU A 317 -37.36 7.74 25.97
CA LEU A 317 -37.57 8.97 26.75
C LEU A 317 -36.47 10.04 26.56
N ASN A 318 -35.29 9.66 26.08
CA ASN A 318 -34.19 10.60 25.82
C ASN A 318 -34.25 11.25 24.44
N THR A 319 -35.22 10.85 23.63
CA THR A 319 -35.45 11.35 22.28
C THR A 319 -36.71 12.24 22.25
N MET A 320 -36.66 13.29 21.44
CA MET A 320 -37.81 14.14 21.10
C MET A 320 -38.12 13.98 19.63
N ALA A 321 -39.39 14.04 19.26
CA ALA A 321 -39.86 14.17 17.89
C ALA A 321 -40.49 15.55 17.66
N ILE A 322 -40.20 16.15 16.51
CA ILE A 322 -41.00 17.22 15.93
C ILE A 322 -41.81 16.60 14.79
N ILE A 323 -43.12 16.72 14.87
CA ILE A 323 -44.07 16.22 13.88
C ILE A 323 -44.57 17.43 13.07
N PRO A 324 -44.33 17.49 11.76
CA PRO A 324 -44.74 18.64 10.95
C PRO A 324 -46.27 18.70 10.85
N GLY A 325 -46.84 19.91 10.90
CA GLY A 325 -48.24 20.15 10.55
C GLY A 325 -48.45 20.22 9.04
N GLU A 326 -49.71 20.24 8.60
CA GLU A 326 -50.11 20.19 7.18
C GLU A 326 -49.58 21.36 6.32
N ARG A 327 -49.15 22.46 6.95
CA ARG A 327 -48.62 23.66 6.27
C ARG A 327 -47.14 23.55 5.88
N LEU A 328 -46.44 22.51 6.32
CA LEU A 328 -45.02 22.31 6.03
C LEU A 328 -44.85 21.14 5.06
N SER A 329 -44.21 21.39 3.92
CA SER A 329 -43.81 20.28 3.06
C SER A 329 -42.70 19.46 3.75
N PRO A 330 -42.69 18.12 3.59
CA PRO A 330 -41.64 17.28 4.15
C PRO A 330 -40.23 17.71 3.76
N GLU A 331 -40.04 18.19 2.52
CA GLU A 331 -38.75 18.62 1.97
C GLU A 331 -38.25 19.92 2.64
N LEU A 332 -39.16 20.88 2.85
CA LEU A 332 -38.83 22.13 3.55
C LEU A 332 -38.51 21.85 5.02
N PHE A 333 -39.29 20.97 5.64
CA PHE A 333 -39.10 20.60 7.04
C PHE A 333 -37.77 19.86 7.28
N LEU A 334 -37.39 18.95 6.38
CA LEU A 334 -36.09 18.30 6.42
C LEU A 334 -34.94 19.29 6.20
N SER A 335 -35.07 20.20 5.23
CA SER A 335 -34.05 21.21 4.92
C SER A 335 -33.85 22.21 6.06
N LEU A 336 -34.93 22.66 6.71
CA LEU A 336 -34.89 23.54 7.88
C LEU A 336 -34.12 22.95 9.06
N VAL A 337 -34.21 21.63 9.21
CA VAL A 337 -33.54 20.90 10.28
C VAL A 337 -32.07 20.67 9.98
N GLN A 338 -31.71 20.41 8.72
CA GLN A 338 -30.33 20.19 8.30
C GLN A 338 -29.51 21.49 8.24
N ALA A 339 -30.15 22.64 7.98
CA ALA A 339 -29.48 23.92 7.81
C ALA A 339 -28.97 24.60 9.11
N ASN A 340 -29.16 24.00 10.30
CA ASN A 340 -28.77 24.59 11.59
C ASN A 340 -28.04 23.65 12.56
#